data_AF-A0A957C608-F1
#
_entry.id   AF-A0A957C608-F1
#
_cell.length_a   1.000
_cell.length_b   1.000
_cell.length_c   1.000
_cell.angle_alpha   90.00
_cell.angle_beta   90.00
_cell.angle_gamma   90.00
#
_symmetry.space_group_name_H-M   'P 1'
#
loop_
_entity.id
_entity.type
_entity.pdbx_description
1 polymer ?
#
loop_
_entity_poly.entity_id
_entity_poly.type
_entity_poly.pdbx_seq_one_letter_code
_entity_poly.pdbx_strand_id
1 'polypeptide(L)'
;MQGWLYPPIVEDEYQSFSLRVLHYTLLLLLTILIIAVPFIQSPLGIVFTLASSLVIVSCYALLHWGFIRIGSVLFLFGLWLILTIAAFSLNGIRNAGVSSYAIVILYTAILFPGRAVIVTTLVSLASLLMLLIGELQGL
;
A
#
# COMPACT_ATOMS: atom_id res chain seq x y z
N MET A 1 -14.42 12.12 -23.21
CA MET A 1 -14.20 12.46 -21.78
C MET A 1 -14.14 11.15 -21.01
N GLN A 2 -12.95 10.68 -20.63
CA GLN A 2 -12.85 9.50 -19.77
C GLN A 2 -13.34 9.90 -18.38
N GLY A 3 -14.35 9.20 -17.86
CA GLY A 3 -14.84 9.43 -16.50
C GLY A 3 -13.80 8.99 -15.48
N TRP A 4 -13.68 9.71 -14.36
CA TRP A 4 -12.72 9.42 -13.28
C TRP A 4 -12.84 8.01 -12.67
N LEU A 5 -13.93 7.29 -12.94
CA LEU A 5 -14.15 5.91 -12.50
C LEU A 5 -13.36 4.87 -13.33
N TYR A 6 -12.93 5.24 -14.54
CA TYR A 6 -12.19 4.35 -15.42
C TYR A 6 -10.68 4.57 -15.30
N PRO A 7 -9.87 3.50 -15.38
CA PRO A 7 -8.42 3.65 -15.43
C PRO A 7 -8.01 4.37 -16.73
N PRO A 8 -7.01 5.27 -16.70
CA PRO A 8 -6.47 5.87 -17.92
C PRO A 8 -5.94 4.81 -18.88
N ILE A 9 -6.19 5.01 -20.17
CA ILE A 9 -5.77 4.11 -21.23
C ILE A 9 -4.30 4.38 -21.56
N VAL A 10 -3.47 3.33 -21.51
CA VAL A 10 -2.03 3.37 -21.86
C VAL A 10 -1.81 2.40 -23.01
N GLU A 11 -0.96 2.78 -23.98
CA GLU A 11 -0.66 1.97 -25.18
C GLU A 11 0.13 0.69 -24.87
N ASP A 12 0.93 0.70 -23.81
CA ASP A 12 1.73 -0.45 -23.38
C ASP A 12 0.86 -1.43 -22.56
N GLU A 13 0.72 -2.65 -23.07
CA GLU A 13 -0.10 -3.70 -22.49
C GLU A 13 0.34 -4.08 -21.07
N TYR A 14 1.66 -4.09 -20.79
CA TYR A 14 2.17 -4.39 -19.44
C TYR A 14 1.86 -3.26 -18.46
N GLN A 15 2.04 -2.01 -18.88
CA GLN A 15 1.70 -0.84 -18.05
C GLN A 15 0.18 -0.74 -17.83
N SER A 16 -0.62 -1.15 -18.81
CA SER A 16 -2.08 -1.18 -18.69
C SER A 16 -2.55 -2.14 -17.60
N PHE A 17 -1.84 -3.27 -17.40
CA PHE A 17 -2.18 -4.23 -16.36
C PHE A 17 -1.83 -3.69 -14.98
N SER A 18 -0.59 -3.22 -14.78
CA SER A 18 -0.15 -2.67 -13.49
C SER A 18 -1.02 -1.49 -13.04
N LEU A 19 -1.42 -0.65 -14.00
CA LEU A 19 -2.25 0.51 -13.76
C LEU A 19 -3.68 0.12 -13.39
N ARG A 20 -4.28 -0.85 -14.09
CA ARG A 20 -5.60 -1.40 -13.72
C ARG A 20 -5.58 -1.96 -12.32
N VAL A 21 -4.57 -2.76 -11.97
CA VAL A 21 -4.42 -3.29 -10.61
C VAL A 21 -4.34 -2.15 -9.60
N LEU A 22 -3.46 -1.17 -9.81
CA LEU A 22 -3.32 -0.03 -8.90
C LEU A 22 -4.64 0.75 -8.74
N HIS A 23 -5.33 1.05 -9.85
CA HIS A 23 -6.60 1.78 -9.86
C HIS A 23 -7.68 1.06 -9.07
N TYR A 24 -7.92 -0.23 -9.35
CA TYR A 24 -8.93 -1.00 -8.66
C TYR A 24 -8.57 -1.24 -7.19
N THR A 25 -7.30 -1.42 -6.87
CA THR A 25 -6.84 -1.51 -5.48
C THR A 25 -7.09 -0.21 -4.72
N LEU A 26 -6.75 0.95 -5.29
CA LEU A 26 -7.02 2.24 -4.66
C LEU A 26 -8.52 2.47 -4.46
N LEU A 27 -9.35 2.10 -5.44
CA LEU A 27 -10.80 2.23 -5.36
C LEU A 27 -11.40 1.31 -4.29
N LEU A 28 -10.91 0.07 -4.19
CA LEU A 28 -11.30 -0.88 -3.16
C LEU A 28 -10.91 -0.38 -1.77
N LEU A 29 -9.67 0.10 -1.60
CA LEU A 29 -9.20 0.67 -0.32
C LEU A 29 -10.01 1.90 0.09
N LEU A 30 -10.33 2.78 -0.87
CA LEU A 30 -11.15 3.96 -0.62
C LEU A 30 -12.56 3.57 -0.20
N THR A 31 -13.15 2.56 -0.84
CA THR A 31 -14.46 2.00 -0.45
C THR A 31 -14.44 1.43 0.96
N ILE A 32 -13.44 0.61 1.29
CA ILE A 32 -13.26 0.06 2.64
C ILE A 32 -13.13 1.18 3.67
N LEU A 33 -12.34 2.21 3.36
CA LEU A 33 -12.13 3.33 4.26
C LEU A 33 -13.43 4.09 4.52
N ILE A 34 -14.22 4.39 3.48
CA ILE A 34 -15.53 5.05 3.63
C ILE A 34 -16.47 4.23 4.52
N ILE A 35 -16.50 2.91 4.33
CA ILE A 35 -17.34 2.00 5.14
C ILE A 35 -16.84 1.93 6.58
N ALA A 36 -15.51 1.98 6.79
CA ALA A 36 -14.90 1.87 8.12
C ALA A 36 -15.04 3.14 8.96
N VAL A 37 -15.06 4.34 8.35
CA VAL A 37 -15.14 5.64 9.03
C VAL A 37 -16.18 5.71 10.17
N PRO A 38 -17.45 5.30 10.01
CA PRO A 38 -18.45 5.39 11.08
C PRO A 38 -18.16 4.48 12.30
N PHE A 39 -17.29 3.48 12.15
CA PHE A 39 -16.94 2.55 13.23
C PHE A 39 -15.72 3.02 14.04
N ILE A 40 -15.07 4.12 13.65
CA ILE A 40 -13.88 4.62 14.31
C ILE A 40 -14.28 5.49 15.50
N GLN A 41 -14.01 4.99 16.70
CA GLN A 41 -14.31 5.71 17.95
C GLN A 41 -13.07 6.30 18.61
N SER A 42 -11.86 5.86 18.23
CA SER A 42 -10.62 6.33 18.85
C SER A 42 -10.04 7.56 18.13
N PRO A 43 -9.53 8.56 18.87
CA PRO A 43 -8.92 9.75 18.26
C PRO A 43 -7.68 9.40 17.42
N LEU A 44 -6.89 8.40 17.86
CA LEU A 44 -5.77 7.86 17.08
C LEU A 44 -6.25 7.21 15.76
N GLY A 45 -7.37 6.49 15.79
CA GLY A 45 -7.96 5.90 14.59
C GLY A 45 -8.39 6.96 13.58
N ILE A 46 -8.96 8.08 14.03
CA ILE A 46 -9.36 9.19 13.17
C ILE A 46 -8.14 9.80 12.45
N VAL A 47 -7.06 10.09 13.21
CA VAL A 47 -5.82 10.63 12.64
C VAL A 47 -5.23 9.66 11.61
N PHE A 48 -5.20 8.36 11.93
CA PHE A 48 -4.68 7.34 11.03
C PHE A 48 -5.50 7.22 9.75
N THR A 49 -6.83 7.28 9.87
CA THR A 49 -7.75 7.24 8.73
C THR A 49 -7.64 8.47 7.85
N LEU A 50 -7.47 9.66 8.43
CA LEU A 50 -7.21 10.89 7.68
C LEU A 50 -5.86 10.85 6.95
N ALA A 51 -4.81 10.35 7.61
CA ALA A 51 -3.50 10.20 6.97
C ALA A 51 -3.57 9.19 5.81
N SER A 52 -4.22 8.05 6.04
CA SER A 52 -4.37 6.99 5.04
C SER A 52 -5.22 7.46 3.84
N SER A 53 -6.32 8.16 4.10
CA SER A 53 -7.18 8.68 3.03
C SER A 53 -6.45 9.73 2.19
N LEU A 54 -5.65 10.60 2.81
CA LEU A 54 -4.85 11.60 2.11
C LEU A 54 -3.82 10.94 1.18
N VAL A 55 -3.15 9.87 1.64
CA VAL A 55 -2.22 9.09 0.80
C VAL A 55 -2.95 8.43 -0.38
N ILE A 56 -4.08 7.77 -0.13
CA ILE A 56 -4.86 7.09 -1.17
C ILE A 56 -5.37 8.08 -2.23
N VAL A 57 -5.95 9.20 -1.79
CA VAL A 57 -6.47 10.24 -2.68
C VAL A 57 -5.33 10.88 -3.49
N SER A 58 -4.18 11.12 -2.87
CA SER A 58 -2.99 11.64 -3.57
C SER A 58 -2.48 10.65 -4.63
N CYS A 59 -2.40 9.36 -4.30
CA CYS A 59 -2.04 8.32 -5.25
C CYS A 59 -3.04 8.24 -6.42
N TYR A 60 -4.33 8.34 -6.12
CA TYR A 60 -5.40 8.32 -7.12
C TYR A 60 -5.31 9.53 -8.07
N ALA A 61 -5.11 10.73 -7.53
CA ALA A 61 -4.94 11.94 -8.31
C ALA A 61 -3.70 11.86 -9.22
N LEU A 62 -2.56 11.40 -8.69
CA LEU A 62 -1.31 11.21 -9.46
C LEU A 62 -1.48 10.22 -10.60
N LEU A 63 -2.28 9.17 -10.40
CA LEU A 63 -2.59 8.17 -11.41
C LEU A 63 -3.38 8.79 -12.58
N HIS A 64 -4.37 9.64 -12.28
CA HIS A 64 -5.15 10.39 -13.29
C HIS A 64 -4.36 11.52 -13.97
N TRP A 65 -3.31 12.03 -13.34
CA TRP A 65 -2.39 13.00 -13.95
C TRP A 65 -1.30 12.36 -14.83
N GLY A 66 -1.30 11.03 -14.98
CA GLY A 66 -0.31 10.32 -15.80
C GLY A 66 1.03 10.05 -15.08
N PHE A 67 1.17 10.44 -13.81
CA PHE A 67 2.37 10.17 -13.01
C PHE A 67 2.34 8.78 -12.37
N ILE A 68 2.13 7.75 -13.19
CA ILE A 68 1.90 6.36 -12.75
C ILE A 68 3.04 5.82 -11.88
N ARG A 69 4.29 6.10 -12.27
CA ARG A 69 5.48 5.66 -11.51
C ARG A 69 5.53 6.27 -10.13
N ILE A 70 5.28 7.59 -10.02
CA ILE A 70 5.32 8.30 -8.75
C ILE A 70 4.18 7.83 -7.85
N GLY A 71 2.97 7.70 -8.41
CA GLY A 71 1.82 7.15 -7.68
C GLY A 71 2.06 5.73 -7.16
N SER A 72 2.71 4.88 -7.94
CA SER A 72 3.05 3.51 -7.53
C SER A 72 4.09 3.47 -6.41
N VAL A 73 5.12 4.31 -6.47
CA VAL A 73 6.12 4.42 -5.39
C VAL A 73 5.46 4.95 -4.12
N LEU A 74 4.66 5.99 -4.24
CA LEU A 74 3.95 6.60 -3.11
C LEU A 74 2.99 5.60 -2.45
N PHE A 75 2.27 4.82 -3.27
CA PHE A 75 1.38 3.76 -2.80
C PHE A 75 2.13 2.69 -2.02
N LEU A 76 3.22 2.15 -2.59
CA LEU A 76 4.03 1.13 -1.91
C LEU A 76 4.64 1.66 -0.62
N PHE A 77 5.19 2.86 -0.64
CA PHE A 77 5.83 3.46 0.53
C PHE A 77 4.80 3.76 1.63
N GLY A 78 3.64 4.29 1.26
CA GLY A 78 2.53 4.53 2.18
C GLY A 78 2.00 3.24 2.78
N LEU A 79 1.80 2.21 1.96
CA LEU A 79 1.34 0.89 2.41
C LEU A 79 2.36 0.24 3.35
N TRP A 80 3.65 0.31 3.02
CA TRP A 80 4.72 -0.18 3.89
C TRP A 80 4.77 0.55 5.24
N LEU A 81 4.66 1.89 5.25
CA LEU A 81 4.62 2.68 6.48
C LEU A 81 3.40 2.33 7.35
N ILE A 82 2.21 2.25 6.74
CA ILE A 82 0.96 1.88 7.42
C ILE A 82 1.10 0.52 8.10
N LEU A 83 1.64 -0.48 7.39
CA LEU A 83 1.86 -1.82 7.94
C LEU A 83 2.90 -1.82 9.06
N THR A 84 3.99 -1.09 8.89
CA THR A 84 5.05 -0.99 9.91
C THR A 84 4.51 -0.35 11.19
N ILE A 85 3.83 0.79 11.08
CA ILE A 85 3.22 1.48 12.23
C ILE A 85 2.15 0.59 12.89
N ALA A 86 1.32 -0.09 12.10
CA ALA A 86 0.31 -1.01 12.63
C ALA A 86 0.94 -2.18 13.40
N ALA A 87 2.05 -2.73 12.90
CA ALA A 87 2.79 -3.80 13.58
C ALA A 87 3.31 -3.36 14.96
N PHE A 88 3.85 -2.14 15.06
CA PHE A 88 4.32 -1.56 16.33
C PHE A 88 3.17 -1.18 17.28
N SER A 89 2.01 -0.79 16.77
CA SER A 89 0.93 -0.21 17.59
C SER A 89 -0.01 -1.24 18.23
N LEU A 90 -0.14 -2.44 17.65
CA LEU A 90 -1.21 -3.38 18.01
C LEU A 90 -0.75 -4.65 18.77
N ASN A 91 0.46 -4.68 19.34
CA ASN A 91 1.08 -5.94 19.85
C ASN A 91 1.06 -7.07 18.79
N GLY A 92 1.00 -6.68 17.51
CA GLY A 92 0.53 -7.51 16.39
C GLY A 92 1.64 -8.20 15.59
N ILE A 93 2.85 -8.28 16.15
CA ILE A 93 4.00 -8.97 15.56
C ILE A 93 3.65 -10.45 15.30
N ARG A 94 2.86 -11.05 16.19
CA ARG A 94 2.66 -12.50 16.29
C ARG A 94 1.84 -13.20 15.20
N ASN A 95 1.14 -12.48 14.30
CA ASN A 95 0.34 -13.14 13.24
C ASN A 95 0.01 -12.30 12.00
N ALA A 96 -0.19 -10.98 12.12
CA ALA A 96 -0.60 -10.15 10.97
C ALA A 96 0.57 -9.50 10.22
N GLY A 97 1.71 -9.30 10.91
CA GLY A 97 2.88 -8.62 10.34
C GLY A 97 3.50 -9.38 9.17
N VAL A 98 3.80 -10.67 9.33
CA VAL A 98 4.53 -11.46 8.32
C VAL A 98 3.76 -11.59 6.99
N SER A 99 2.47 -11.93 7.06
CA SER A 99 1.61 -12.13 5.88
C SER A 99 1.35 -10.83 5.12
N SER A 100 1.35 -9.68 5.81
CA SER A 100 1.13 -8.39 5.17
C SER A 100 2.35 -7.88 4.40
N TYR A 101 3.58 -8.26 4.78
CA TYR A 101 4.77 -7.99 3.93
C TYR A 101 4.75 -8.76 2.61
N ALA A 102 4.16 -9.95 2.56
CA ALA A 102 3.99 -10.68 1.30
C ALA A 102 3.11 -9.90 0.30
N ILE A 103 2.11 -9.16 0.79
CA ILE A 103 1.27 -8.28 -0.03
C ILE A 103 2.12 -7.16 -0.64
N VAL A 104 3.02 -6.54 0.13
CA VAL A 104 3.92 -5.48 -0.37
C VAL A 104 4.83 -6.00 -1.48
N ILE A 105 5.39 -7.21 -1.30
CA ILE A 105 6.25 -7.85 -2.29
C ILE A 105 5.47 -8.13 -3.58
N LEU A 106 4.25 -8.67 -3.47
CA LEU A 106 3.39 -8.93 -4.63
C LEU A 106 3.04 -7.65 -5.39
N TYR A 107 2.62 -6.59 -4.68
CA TYR A 107 2.35 -5.30 -5.33
C TYR A 107 3.58 -4.73 -5.97
N THR A 108 4.77 -4.90 -5.38
CA THR A 108 5.98 -4.39 -6.01
C THR A 108 6.33 -5.16 -7.28
N ALA A 109 6.16 -6.48 -7.28
CA ALA A 109 6.34 -7.31 -8.47
C ALA A 109 5.37 -6.95 -9.61
N ILE A 110 4.15 -6.55 -9.27
CA ILE A 110 3.13 -6.16 -10.25
C ILE A 110 3.37 -4.72 -10.76
N LEU A 111 3.77 -3.79 -9.88
CA LEU A 111 3.87 -2.37 -10.21
C LEU A 111 5.19 -1.99 -10.86
N PHE A 112 6.27 -2.73 -10.61
CA PHE A 112 7.60 -2.39 -11.10
C PHE A 112 8.23 -3.55 -11.87
N PRO A 113 8.51 -3.38 -13.18
CA PRO A 113 9.28 -4.36 -13.92
C PRO A 113 10.77 -4.34 -13.49
N GLY A 114 11.38 -5.53 -13.37
CA GLY A 114 12.83 -5.70 -13.27
C GLY A 114 13.44 -5.54 -11.87
N ARG A 115 14.53 -4.77 -11.77
CA ARG A 115 15.43 -4.73 -10.59
C ARG A 115 14.80 -4.16 -9.31
N ALA A 116 13.74 -3.37 -9.43
CA ALA A 116 13.05 -2.77 -8.29
C ALA A 116 12.37 -3.82 -7.39
N VAL A 117 11.95 -4.96 -7.97
CA VAL A 117 11.40 -6.11 -7.23
C VAL A 117 12.45 -6.68 -6.30
N ILE A 118 13.68 -6.86 -6.78
CA ILE A 118 14.77 -7.43 -5.97
C ILE A 118 15.07 -6.53 -4.77
N VAL A 119 15.15 -5.22 -4.97
CA VAL A 119 15.44 -4.27 -3.88
C VAL A 119 14.33 -4.27 -2.84
N THR A 120 13.07 -4.23 -3.26
CA THR A 120 11.94 -4.24 -2.31
C THR A 120 11.74 -5.59 -1.62
N THR A 121 12.00 -6.70 -2.30
CA THR A 121 12.04 -8.03 -1.66
C THR A 121 13.15 -8.08 -0.60
N LEU A 122 14.35 -7.58 -0.89
CA LEU A 122 15.45 -7.53 0.08
C LEU A 122 15.12 -6.64 1.27
N VAL A 123 14.56 -5.45 1.05
CA VAL A 123 14.14 -4.54 2.13
C VAL A 123 13.03 -5.19 2.98
N SER A 124 12.04 -5.83 2.34
CA SER A 124 10.95 -6.49 3.04
C SER A 124 11.45 -7.68 3.87
N LEU A 125 12.39 -8.47 3.34
CA LEU A 125 13.05 -9.56 4.07
C LEU A 125 13.87 -9.04 5.25
N ALA A 126 14.58 -7.92 5.09
CA ALA A 126 15.33 -7.30 6.18
C ALA A 126 14.40 -6.79 7.29
N SER A 127 13.29 -6.15 6.94
CA SER A 127 12.25 -5.74 7.90
C SER A 127 11.64 -6.95 8.62
N LEU A 128 11.34 -8.02 7.88
CA LEU A 128 10.84 -9.27 8.44
C LEU A 128 11.83 -9.89 9.45
N LEU A 129 13.12 -9.95 9.09
CA LEU A 129 14.18 -10.46 9.96
C LEU A 129 14.31 -9.62 11.23
N MET A 130 14.27 -8.30 11.13
CA MET A 130 14.30 -7.42 12.31
C MET A 130 13.11 -7.67 13.23
N LEU A 131 11.90 -7.81 12.69
CA LEU A 131 10.71 -8.13 13.47
C LEU A 131 10.83 -9.49 14.16
N LEU A 132 11.33 -10.50 13.45
CA LEU A 132 11.50 -11.85 13.99
C LEU A 132 12.56 -11.89 15.11
N ILE A 133 13.64 -11.12 14.98
CA ILE A 133 14.63 -10.95 16.05
C ILE A 133 14.01 -10.23 17.26
N GLY A 134 13.20 -9.19 17.04
CA GLY A 134 12.45 -8.50 18.09
C GLY A 134 11.52 -9.45 18.85
N GLU A 135 10.78 -10.28 18.12
CA GLU A 135 9.88 -11.29 18.70
C GLU A 135 10.63 -12.33 19.54
N LEU A 136 11.78 -12.82 19.06
CA LEU A 136 12.63 -13.76 19.82
C LEU A 136 13.20 -13.14 21.11
N GLN A 137 13.34 -11.81 21.16
CA GLN A 137 13.79 -11.07 22.35
C GLN A 137 12.65 -10.70 23.30
N GLY A 138 11.40 -11.02 22.96
CA GLY A 138 10.23 -10.79 23.81
C GLY A 138 9.73 -9.33 23.83
N LEU A 139 10.08 -8.54 22.80
CA LEU A 139 9.48 -7.23 22.50
C LEU A 139 8.16 -7.42 21.73
#